data_AF-A0A5E4UCR4-F1
#
_entry.id   AF-A0A5E4UCR4-F1
#
_cell.length_a   1.000
_cell.length_b   1.000
_cell.length_c   1.000
_cell.angle_alpha   90.00
_cell.angle_beta   90.00
_cell.angle_gamma   90.00
#
_symmetry.space_group_name_H-M   'P 1'
#
loop_
_entity.id
_entity.type
_entity.pdbx_description
1 polymer ?
#
loop_
_entity_poly.entity_id
_entity_poly.type
_entity_poly.pdbx_seq_one_letter_code
_entity_poly.pdbx_strand_id
1 'polypeptide(L)'
;MFCVGSDSVWFPVHHYPGRRLSGSRVEVLDDFNRQCKDGASASDHVFEEFVAQFSLIGRLDFCRNWLTHNWKPEILTNVARGHMSSLDSGRNYLNGKEKDALRKAENTALEILPLLFTDDRREMLKTADFGERGQIFMRFPDIDLRVPLGKECFEDRDRGLKQHEIEKLFVNQEGTSPSMFERFARQFDIDNDDWGPKNPQILDQEACSTWSTAINRWLGDRPIANLVASGDVMRALGVALRTLGWRAATFEDNEDLKFGDLLRKSAEAFYRYGSTQAYCSRLVEIGELYARAGDSKASTDAYRYASDKLGNVALATLRHGEKISAEICREAALKCFDVLGERVRHDTEVTNQGEKPARRSDGFLGCDEFEWKWNQALSGRALRRMP
;
A
#
# COMPACT_ATOMS: atom_id res chain seq x y z
N MET A 1 33.67 -16.76 33.61
CA MET A 1 33.31 -15.74 34.63
C MET A 1 33.33 -14.38 33.97
N PHE A 2 32.18 -13.94 33.47
CA PHE A 2 31.82 -12.53 33.29
C PHE A 2 30.30 -12.50 33.47
N CYS A 3 29.85 -12.28 34.71
CA CYS A 3 28.51 -11.78 34.96
C CYS A 3 28.54 -10.30 34.56
N VAL A 4 28.12 -10.00 33.33
CA VAL A 4 27.77 -8.63 32.95
C VAL A 4 26.37 -8.40 33.50
N GLY A 5 26.21 -7.35 34.31
CA GLY A 5 24.96 -7.03 34.99
C GLY A 5 23.79 -6.94 34.03
N SER A 6 22.60 -7.34 34.50
CA SER A 6 21.36 -7.26 33.75
C SER A 6 20.94 -5.80 33.57
N ASP A 7 21.52 -5.14 32.58
CA ASP A 7 21.17 -3.77 32.23
C ASP A 7 19.74 -3.75 31.68
N SER A 8 18.83 -3.24 32.50
CA SER A 8 17.45 -3.02 32.09
C SER A 8 17.39 -1.93 31.00
N VAL A 9 16.68 -2.22 29.90
CA VAL A 9 16.63 -1.35 28.70
C VAL A 9 15.42 -0.43 28.76
N TRP A 10 15.52 0.77 28.20
CA TRP A 10 14.42 1.73 28.14
C TRP A 10 13.19 1.13 27.48
N PHE A 11 12.03 1.29 28.13
CA PHE A 11 10.75 0.81 27.62
C PHE A 11 9.70 1.92 27.82
N PRO A 12 9.46 2.75 26.79
CA PRO A 12 8.72 4.02 26.87
C PRO A 12 7.20 3.86 27.00
N VAL A 13 6.74 2.89 27.79
CA VAL A 13 5.31 2.61 27.99
C VAL A 13 4.87 3.15 29.35
N HIS A 14 3.92 4.07 29.32
CA HIS A 14 3.20 4.57 30.49
C HIS A 14 2.64 3.40 31.30
N HIS A 15 2.72 3.52 32.62
CA HIS A 15 2.29 2.49 33.59
C HIS A 15 3.12 1.20 33.60
N TYR A 16 4.17 1.07 32.78
CA TYR A 16 5.12 -0.03 32.94
C TYR A 16 6.09 0.21 34.11
N PRO A 17 6.28 -0.76 35.04
CA PRO A 17 7.12 -0.59 36.21
C PRO A 17 8.55 -0.17 35.86
N GLY A 18 9.02 0.94 36.45
CA GLY A 18 10.36 1.46 36.22
C GLY A 18 10.66 1.93 34.80
N ARG A 19 9.70 1.80 33.85
CA ARG A 19 9.84 2.15 32.42
C ARG A 19 11.06 1.48 31.78
N ARG A 20 11.39 0.29 32.25
CA ARG A 20 12.52 -0.49 31.75
C ARG A 20 12.19 -1.96 31.66
N LEU A 21 12.51 -2.57 30.52
CA LEU A 21 12.46 -4.03 30.38
C LEU A 21 13.61 -4.66 31.17
N SER A 22 13.31 -5.69 31.94
CA SER A 22 14.31 -6.47 32.68
C SER A 22 15.29 -7.15 31.72
N GLY A 23 16.56 -7.29 32.09
CA GLY A 23 17.57 -8.01 31.29
C GLY A 23 17.11 -9.41 30.85
N SER A 24 16.45 -10.17 31.73
CA SER A 24 15.90 -11.49 31.35
C SER A 24 14.84 -11.44 30.23
N ARG A 25 14.10 -10.34 30.07
CA ARG A 25 13.15 -10.17 28.94
C ARG A 25 13.89 -9.86 27.65
N VAL A 26 14.97 -9.09 27.76
CA VAL A 26 15.86 -8.79 26.63
C VAL A 26 16.53 -10.08 26.15
N GLU A 27 17.03 -10.92 27.07
CA GLU A 27 17.59 -12.24 26.73
C GLU A 27 16.58 -13.15 26.03
N VAL A 28 15.33 -13.22 26.52
CA VAL A 28 14.26 -14.00 25.89
C VAL A 28 13.96 -13.48 24.47
N LEU A 29 13.91 -12.16 24.29
CA LEU A 29 13.71 -11.55 22.98
C LEU A 29 14.87 -11.83 22.02
N ASP A 30 16.11 -11.70 22.49
CA ASP A 30 17.31 -11.95 21.69
C ASP A 30 17.40 -13.42 21.27
N ASP A 31 17.04 -14.34 22.15
CA ASP A 31 16.98 -15.77 21.85
C ASP A 31 15.90 -16.08 20.81
N PHE A 32 14.69 -15.55 21.00
CA PHE A 32 13.60 -15.67 20.03
C PHE A 32 13.98 -15.13 18.64
N ASN A 33 14.60 -13.94 18.60
CA ASN A 33 15.06 -13.31 17.36
C ASN A 33 16.14 -14.14 16.66
N ARG A 34 17.04 -14.77 17.42
CA ARG A 34 18.07 -15.67 16.87
C ARG A 34 17.42 -16.91 16.25
N GLN A 35 16.53 -17.56 16.98
CA GLN A 35 15.80 -18.74 16.51
C GLN A 35 14.98 -18.46 15.23
N CYS A 36 14.42 -17.25 15.08
CA CYS A 36 13.71 -16.86 13.87
C CYS A 36 14.63 -16.51 12.68
N LYS A 37 15.89 -16.10 12.91
CA LYS A 37 16.85 -15.72 11.86
C LYS A 37 17.59 -16.91 11.25
N ASP A 38 17.71 -18.03 11.97
CA ASP A 38 18.53 -19.19 11.56
C ASP A 38 17.94 -20.01 10.39
N GLY A 39 16.92 -19.50 9.68
CA GLY A 39 16.45 -20.00 8.38
C GLY A 39 15.69 -21.33 8.40
N ALA A 40 15.68 -22.06 9.51
CA ALA A 40 14.74 -23.15 9.74
C ALA A 40 13.35 -22.57 10.04
N SER A 41 12.28 -23.18 9.51
CA SER A 41 10.91 -22.84 9.92
C SER A 41 10.81 -23.03 11.44
N ALA A 42 10.82 -21.91 12.18
CA ALA A 42 10.69 -21.92 13.62
C ALA A 42 9.43 -22.71 14.00
N SER A 43 9.56 -23.66 14.93
CA SER A 43 8.42 -24.48 15.34
C SER A 43 7.40 -23.63 16.10
N ASP A 44 6.13 -24.02 16.06
CA ASP A 44 5.05 -23.38 16.83
C ASP A 44 5.41 -23.19 18.31
N HIS A 45 6.16 -24.13 18.88
CA HIS A 45 6.60 -24.08 20.27
C HIS A 45 7.47 -22.85 20.57
N VAL A 46 8.31 -22.40 19.63
CA VAL A 46 9.16 -21.21 19.79
C VAL A 46 8.32 -19.96 20.02
N PHE A 47 7.22 -19.83 19.28
CA PHE A 47 6.31 -18.70 19.40
C PHE A 47 5.49 -18.73 20.69
N GLU A 48 4.97 -19.91 21.04
CA GLU A 48 4.20 -20.11 22.28
C GLU A 48 5.07 -19.87 23.52
N GLU A 49 6.29 -20.40 23.52
CA GLU A 49 7.28 -20.22 24.59
C GLU A 49 7.71 -18.76 24.70
N PHE A 50 7.99 -18.08 23.59
CA PHE A 50 8.33 -16.66 23.59
C PHE A 50 7.24 -15.82 24.28
N VAL A 51 5.97 -15.98 23.88
CA VAL A 51 4.86 -15.21 24.49
C VAL A 51 4.75 -15.53 25.98
N ALA A 52 4.84 -16.80 26.37
CA ALA A 52 4.73 -17.21 27.76
C ALA A 52 5.87 -16.64 28.61
N GLN A 53 7.12 -16.80 28.18
CA GLN A 53 8.30 -16.34 28.91
C GLN A 53 8.38 -14.82 28.94
N PHE A 54 8.17 -14.13 27.81
CA PHE A 54 8.27 -12.67 27.74
C PHE A 54 7.21 -11.98 28.62
N SER A 55 5.99 -12.52 28.65
CA SER A 55 4.88 -11.96 29.42
C SER A 55 4.97 -12.28 30.90
N LEU A 56 5.39 -13.51 31.24
CA LEU A 56 5.36 -14.06 32.60
C LEU A 56 6.75 -14.56 33.03
N ILE A 57 7.69 -13.65 33.27
CA ILE A 57 8.96 -14.00 33.93
C ILE A 57 8.72 -14.19 35.43
N GLY A 58 8.33 -15.41 35.81
CA GLY A 58 8.37 -15.90 37.19
C GLY A 58 7.14 -16.66 37.66
N ARG A 59 7.35 -17.80 38.35
CA ARG A 59 6.28 -18.59 39.02
C ARG A 59 5.45 -17.76 40.01
N LEU A 60 6.02 -16.69 40.57
CA LEU A 60 5.33 -15.76 41.49
C LEU A 60 4.49 -14.69 40.77
N ASP A 61 4.84 -14.29 39.55
CA ASP A 61 4.04 -13.34 38.75
C ASP A 61 2.69 -14.00 38.36
N PHE A 62 2.68 -15.32 38.11
CA PHE A 62 1.45 -16.09 37.83
C PHE A 62 0.44 -16.05 38.99
N CYS A 63 0.90 -16.26 40.24
CA CYS A 63 0.01 -16.26 41.42
C CYS A 63 -0.48 -14.86 41.83
N ARG A 64 0.30 -13.80 41.53
CA ARG A 64 -0.04 -12.42 41.92
C ARG A 64 -1.00 -11.74 40.93
N ASN A 65 -0.99 -12.14 39.67
CA ASN A 65 -1.90 -11.64 38.62
C ASN A 65 -3.35 -12.08 38.82
N TRP A 66 -3.60 -13.19 39.52
CA TRP A 66 -4.97 -13.66 39.79
C TRP A 66 -5.76 -12.72 40.72
N LEU A 67 -5.07 -11.87 41.50
CA LEU A 67 -5.67 -11.04 42.55
C LEU A 67 -5.68 -9.53 42.24
N THR A 68 -5.08 -9.09 41.14
CA THR A 68 -4.99 -7.66 40.78
C THR A 68 -5.16 -7.50 39.27
N HIS A 69 -5.96 -6.52 38.81
CA HIS A 69 -6.01 -6.09 37.40
C HIS A 69 -4.63 -5.52 37.00
N ASN A 70 -3.68 -6.40 36.75
CA ASN A 70 -2.32 -6.03 36.40
C ASN A 70 -2.25 -5.77 34.90
N TRP A 71 -1.99 -4.53 34.52
CA TRP A 71 -1.83 -4.12 33.11
C TRP A 71 -0.49 -4.59 32.52
N LYS A 72 0.48 -4.96 33.36
CA LYS A 72 1.84 -5.36 32.93
C LYS A 72 1.86 -6.62 32.03
N PRO A 73 1.27 -7.77 32.42
CA PRO A 73 1.26 -8.96 31.56
C PRO A 73 0.52 -8.72 30.24
N GLU A 74 -0.55 -7.93 30.26
CA GLU A 74 -1.33 -7.59 29.07
C GLU A 74 -0.51 -6.75 28.08
N ILE A 75 0.15 -5.68 28.55
CA ILE A 75 1.08 -4.88 27.74
C ILE A 75 2.17 -5.77 27.12
N LEU A 76 2.79 -6.64 27.92
CA LEU A 76 3.86 -7.52 27.44
C LEU A 76 3.36 -8.56 26.43
N THR A 77 2.18 -9.12 26.66
CA THR A 77 1.55 -10.08 25.74
C THR A 77 1.25 -9.40 24.40
N ASN A 78 0.70 -8.19 24.43
CA ASN A 78 0.41 -7.39 23.24
C ASN A 78 1.69 -7.06 22.48
N VAL A 79 2.72 -6.61 23.17
CA VAL A 79 4.03 -6.30 22.56
C VAL A 79 4.70 -7.55 21.98
N ALA A 80 4.65 -8.69 22.67
CA ALA A 80 5.19 -9.95 22.15
C ALA A 80 4.46 -10.40 20.88
N ARG A 81 3.12 -10.38 20.89
CA ARG A 81 2.30 -10.74 19.72
C ARG A 81 2.53 -9.80 18.54
N GLY A 82 2.59 -8.49 18.80
CA GLY A 82 2.93 -7.51 17.78
C GLY A 82 4.32 -7.77 17.19
N HIS A 83 5.32 -8.02 18.04
CA HIS A 83 6.65 -8.35 17.55
C HIS A 83 6.64 -9.60 16.67
N MET A 84 5.92 -10.66 17.04
CA MET A 84 5.76 -11.85 16.21
C MET A 84 5.13 -11.53 14.84
N SER A 85 4.05 -10.73 14.78
CA SER A 85 3.42 -10.39 13.50
C SER A 85 4.26 -9.43 12.64
N SER A 86 5.30 -8.81 13.21
CA SER A 86 6.29 -8.05 12.43
C SER A 86 7.32 -8.92 11.69
N LEU A 87 7.42 -10.22 12.03
CA LEU A 87 8.35 -11.18 11.44
C LEU A 87 7.64 -12.13 10.49
N ASP A 88 8.25 -12.46 9.36
CA ASP A 88 7.67 -13.34 8.35
C ASP A 88 7.27 -14.73 8.87
N SER A 89 8.14 -15.35 9.68
CA SER A 89 7.87 -16.63 10.33
C SER A 89 6.69 -16.54 11.32
N GLY A 90 6.63 -15.45 12.09
CA GLY A 90 5.53 -15.20 13.02
C GLY A 90 4.21 -14.92 12.33
N ARG A 91 4.22 -14.25 11.17
CA ARG A 91 3.03 -14.09 10.33
C ARG A 91 2.50 -15.43 9.82
N ASN A 92 3.39 -16.30 9.34
CA ASN A 92 3.00 -17.67 8.92
C ASN A 92 2.39 -18.46 10.08
N TYR A 93 3.03 -18.42 11.26
CA TYR A 93 2.51 -19.05 12.47
C TYR A 93 1.10 -18.52 12.82
N LEU A 94 0.90 -17.20 12.86
CA LEU A 94 -0.38 -16.60 13.20
C LEU A 94 -1.47 -16.96 12.18
N ASN A 95 -1.17 -16.92 10.88
CA ASN A 95 -2.12 -17.34 9.83
C ASN A 95 -2.54 -18.82 9.97
N GLY A 96 -1.70 -19.68 10.53
CA GLY A 96 -1.99 -21.10 10.74
C GLY A 96 -2.80 -21.44 11.98
N LYS A 97 -3.00 -20.51 12.94
CA LYS A 97 -3.62 -20.82 14.25
C LYS A 97 -5.14 -20.68 14.27
N GLU A 98 -5.65 -19.47 14.13
CA GLU A 98 -7.09 -19.19 14.16
C GLU A 98 -7.42 -18.10 13.15
N LYS A 99 -8.69 -18.09 12.72
CA LYS A 99 -9.21 -17.00 11.89
C LYS A 99 -8.96 -15.68 12.62
N ASP A 100 -8.26 -14.76 11.97
CA ASP A 100 -7.95 -13.40 12.46
C ASP A 100 -6.81 -13.28 13.49
N ALA A 101 -6.05 -14.34 13.79
CA ALA A 101 -4.94 -14.24 14.75
C ALA A 101 -3.91 -13.17 14.35
N LEU A 102 -3.56 -13.10 13.06
CA LEU A 102 -2.63 -12.12 12.52
C LEU A 102 -3.16 -10.70 12.70
N ARG A 103 -4.40 -10.46 12.28
CA ARG A 103 -5.09 -9.16 12.43
C ARG A 103 -5.16 -8.72 13.88
N LYS A 104 -5.51 -9.62 14.81
CA LYS A 104 -5.49 -9.33 16.27
C LYS A 104 -4.09 -8.95 16.75
N ALA A 105 -3.05 -9.66 16.29
CA ALA A 105 -1.67 -9.37 16.65
C ALA A 105 -1.19 -8.03 16.10
N GLU A 106 -1.55 -7.65 14.87
CA GLU A 106 -1.26 -6.33 14.29
C GLU A 106 -2.01 -5.19 14.98
N ASN A 107 -3.25 -5.45 15.41
CA ASN A 107 -4.05 -4.47 16.13
C ASN A 107 -3.59 -4.23 17.57
N THR A 108 -2.63 -5.00 18.09
CA THR A 108 -2.03 -4.75 19.42
C THR A 108 -1.42 -3.36 19.53
N ALA A 109 -0.99 -2.77 18.41
CA ALA A 109 -0.50 -1.40 18.38
C ALA A 109 -1.54 -0.36 18.83
N LEU A 110 -2.84 -0.60 18.65
CA LEU A 110 -3.88 0.31 19.16
C LEU A 110 -3.92 0.40 20.68
N GLU A 111 -3.49 -0.66 21.37
CA GLU A 111 -3.39 -0.67 22.83
C GLU A 111 -2.06 -0.05 23.30
N ILE A 112 -1.00 -0.15 22.50
CA ILE A 112 0.33 0.36 22.86
C ILE A 112 0.51 1.84 22.52
N LEU A 113 0.01 2.31 21.37
CA LEU A 113 0.17 3.68 20.89
C LEU A 113 -0.27 4.77 21.88
N PRO A 114 -1.39 4.63 22.61
CA PRO A 114 -1.81 5.61 23.62
C PRO A 114 -0.95 5.57 24.89
N LEU A 115 -0.22 4.47 25.11
CA LEU A 115 0.65 4.28 26.27
C LEU A 115 2.09 4.76 26.01
N LEU A 116 2.46 5.14 24.78
CA LEU A 116 3.80 5.65 24.51
C LEU A 116 3.94 7.12 24.96
N PHE A 117 5.11 7.47 25.51
CA PHE A 117 5.46 8.88 25.69
C PHE A 117 5.46 9.60 24.33
N THR A 118 5.04 10.87 24.33
CA THR A 118 4.87 11.64 23.08
C THR A 118 6.16 11.75 22.26
N ASP A 119 7.32 11.95 22.92
CA ASP A 119 8.59 12.09 22.21
C ASP A 119 9.10 10.75 21.68
N ASP A 120 8.98 9.67 22.46
CA ASP A 120 9.32 8.31 22.02
C ASP A 120 8.42 7.88 20.85
N ARG A 121 7.10 8.09 20.93
CA ARG A 121 6.17 7.80 19.83
C ARG A 121 6.57 8.52 18.55
N ARG A 122 6.95 9.80 18.65
CA ARG A 122 7.40 10.60 17.50
C ARG A 122 8.67 10.01 16.88
N GLU A 123 9.66 9.65 17.70
CA GLU A 123 10.92 9.08 17.21
C GLU A 123 10.74 7.68 16.62
N MET A 124 9.94 6.83 17.27
CA MET A 124 9.56 5.50 16.79
C MET A 124 8.84 5.57 15.43
N LEU A 125 7.96 6.55 15.22
CA LEU A 125 7.31 6.79 13.92
C LEU A 125 8.28 7.32 12.86
N LYS A 126 9.23 8.17 13.24
CA LYS A 126 10.25 8.70 12.32
C LYS A 126 11.16 7.60 11.79
N THR A 127 11.46 6.60 12.62
CA THR A 127 12.31 5.45 12.29
C THR A 127 11.51 4.23 11.80
N ALA A 128 10.20 4.39 11.61
CA ALA A 128 9.33 3.31 11.15
C ALA A 128 9.74 2.78 9.77
N ASP A 129 9.45 1.51 9.58
CA ASP A 129 9.95 0.71 8.47
C ASP A 129 8.91 -0.36 8.11
N PHE A 130 9.20 -1.17 7.10
CA PHE A 130 8.33 -2.29 6.75
C PHE A 130 9.13 -3.56 6.49
N GLY A 131 8.47 -4.70 6.72
CA GLY A 131 9.10 -6.03 6.62
C GLY A 131 9.07 -6.58 5.20
N GLU A 132 9.53 -7.83 5.05
CA GLU A 132 9.64 -8.50 3.75
C GLU A 132 8.27 -8.67 3.07
N ARG A 133 7.19 -8.86 3.84
CA ARG A 133 5.80 -8.89 3.35
C ARG A 133 5.08 -7.55 3.38
N GLY A 134 5.82 -6.46 3.58
CA GLY A 134 5.27 -5.10 3.55
C GLY A 134 4.53 -4.69 4.83
N GLN A 135 4.53 -5.48 5.90
CA GLN A 135 3.97 -5.08 7.19
C GLN A 135 4.71 -3.86 7.73
N ILE A 136 4.01 -2.75 7.99
CA ILE A 136 4.61 -1.53 8.55
C ILE A 136 4.80 -1.73 10.05
N PHE A 137 5.95 -1.36 10.60
CA PHE A 137 6.20 -1.44 12.04
C PHE A 137 7.07 -0.30 12.56
N MET A 138 6.90 -0.02 13.85
CA MET A 138 7.79 0.82 14.64
C MET A 138 8.78 -0.06 15.40
N ARG A 139 9.99 0.45 15.65
CA ARG A 139 10.99 -0.19 16.52
C ARG A 139 11.04 0.52 17.86
N PHE A 140 11.11 -0.22 18.95
CA PHE A 140 11.44 0.39 20.24
C PHE A 140 12.90 0.87 20.24
N PRO A 141 13.22 1.99 20.91
CA PRO A 141 14.60 2.45 21.03
C PRO A 141 15.47 1.41 21.76
N ASP A 142 16.70 1.22 21.29
CA ASP A 142 17.74 0.41 21.93
C ASP A 142 17.42 -1.09 22.15
N ILE A 143 16.36 -1.62 21.51
CA ILE A 143 15.98 -3.04 21.58
C ILE A 143 15.39 -3.50 20.24
N ASP A 144 15.70 -4.73 19.78
CA ASP A 144 15.13 -5.32 18.54
C ASP A 144 13.69 -5.82 18.78
N LEU A 145 12.85 -4.95 19.36
CA LEU A 145 11.44 -5.16 19.60
C LEU A 145 10.64 -4.28 18.65
N ARG A 146 9.59 -4.85 18.06
CA ARG A 146 8.84 -4.23 16.97
C ARG A 146 7.35 -4.21 17.29
N VAL A 147 6.68 -3.14 16.86
CA VAL A 147 5.23 -2.98 16.99
C VAL A 147 4.66 -2.71 15.60
N PRO A 148 3.96 -3.68 15.00
CA PRO A 148 3.37 -3.53 13.68
C PRO A 148 2.18 -2.59 13.75
N LEU A 149 2.06 -1.71 12.77
CA LEU A 149 0.95 -0.80 12.61
C LEU A 149 -0.08 -1.48 11.69
N GLY A 150 -1.07 -2.16 12.27
CA GLY A 150 -2.15 -2.77 11.49
C GLY A 150 -3.12 -1.75 10.88
N LYS A 151 -4.02 -2.23 10.01
CA LYS A 151 -5.07 -1.45 9.33
C LYS A 151 -5.77 -0.45 10.25
N GLU A 152 -6.21 -0.90 11.43
CA GLU A 152 -7.00 -0.07 12.35
C GLU A 152 -6.21 1.09 12.96
N CYS A 153 -4.87 1.05 12.94
CA CYS A 153 -4.04 2.19 13.36
C CYS A 153 -4.15 3.38 12.40
N PHE A 154 -4.55 3.15 11.16
CA PHE A 154 -4.71 4.17 10.11
C PHE A 154 -6.16 4.59 9.89
N GLU A 155 -7.11 3.92 10.53
CA GLU A 155 -8.52 4.32 10.54
C GLU A 155 -8.73 5.54 11.46
N ASP A 156 -9.80 6.29 11.23
CA ASP A 156 -10.14 7.45 12.04
C ASP A 156 -10.70 7.03 13.41
N ARG A 157 -9.82 6.54 14.28
CA ARG A 157 -10.13 6.07 15.62
C ARG A 157 -9.36 6.87 16.66
N ASP A 158 -9.96 7.07 17.83
CA ASP A 158 -9.36 7.87 18.91
C ASP A 158 -7.95 7.41 19.30
N ARG A 159 -7.71 6.10 19.25
CA ARG A 159 -6.44 5.43 19.64
C ARG A 159 -5.43 5.29 18.50
N GLY A 160 -5.81 5.58 17.25
CA GLY A 160 -4.96 5.42 16.08
C GLY A 160 -3.94 6.55 15.88
N LEU A 161 -3.34 6.55 14.69
CA LEU A 161 -2.45 7.62 14.24
C LEU A 161 -3.26 8.84 13.79
N LYS A 162 -2.79 10.02 14.17
CA LYS A 162 -3.35 11.29 13.73
C LYS A 162 -2.85 11.63 12.33
N GLN A 163 -3.60 12.44 11.59
CA GLN A 163 -3.28 12.79 10.20
C GLN A 163 -1.84 13.29 10.02
N HIS A 164 -1.37 14.17 10.91
CA HIS A 164 -0.01 14.72 10.84
C HIS A 164 1.08 13.68 11.12
N GLU A 165 0.78 12.61 11.88
CA GLU A 165 1.71 11.50 12.11
C GLU A 165 1.83 10.64 10.85
N ILE A 166 0.71 10.38 10.18
CA ILE A 166 0.64 9.65 8.91
C ILE A 166 1.39 10.42 7.81
N GLU A 167 1.21 11.74 7.72
CA GLU A 167 1.94 12.56 6.75
C GLU A 167 3.45 12.52 6.95
N LYS A 168 3.91 12.57 8.22
CA LYS A 168 5.34 12.44 8.55
C LYS A 168 5.89 11.04 8.24
N LEU A 169 5.11 10.01 8.54
CA LEU A 169 5.45 8.61 8.27
C LEU A 169 5.72 8.39 6.77
N PHE A 170 4.86 8.93 5.90
CA PHE A 170 4.92 8.63 4.48
C PHE A 170 5.88 9.48 3.66
N VAL A 171 5.94 10.79 3.90
CA VAL A 171 6.57 11.74 2.96
C VAL A 171 7.93 12.27 3.43
N ASN A 172 8.37 11.91 4.65
CA ASN A 172 9.64 12.31 5.27
C ASN A 172 10.08 13.76 4.95
N GLN A 173 9.65 14.72 5.77
CA GLN A 173 9.85 16.15 5.51
C GLN A 173 11.30 16.65 5.70
N GLU A 174 12.22 15.81 6.21
CA GLU A 174 13.56 16.23 6.63
C GLU A 174 14.68 15.94 5.60
N GLY A 175 14.34 15.52 4.38
CA GLY A 175 15.16 15.70 3.18
C GLY A 175 16.41 14.84 2.97
N THR A 176 16.83 14.02 3.94
CA THR A 176 18.06 13.20 3.80
C THR A 176 17.83 11.73 3.46
N SER A 177 16.64 11.20 3.77
CA SER A 177 16.32 9.78 3.58
C SER A 177 15.11 9.61 2.66
N PRO A 178 15.10 8.60 1.77
CA PRO A 178 13.95 8.30 0.93
C PRO A 178 12.67 8.17 1.77
N SER A 179 11.58 8.71 1.24
CA SER A 179 10.26 8.58 1.83
C SER A 179 9.83 7.11 1.95
N MET A 180 8.85 6.82 2.80
CA MET A 180 8.35 5.45 2.96
C MET A 180 7.75 4.91 1.65
N PHE A 181 7.12 5.77 0.84
CA PHE A 181 6.68 5.40 -0.51
C PHE A 181 7.84 5.04 -1.43
N GLU A 182 8.92 5.82 -1.43
CA GLU A 182 10.09 5.53 -2.28
C GLU A 182 10.78 4.22 -1.87
N ARG A 183 10.90 3.96 -0.57
CA ARG A 183 11.40 2.67 -0.07
C ARG A 183 10.50 1.52 -0.53
N PHE A 184 9.18 1.66 -0.37
CA PHE A 184 8.22 0.65 -0.81
C PHE A 184 8.34 0.38 -2.31
N ALA A 185 8.35 1.45 -3.12
CA ALA A 185 8.50 1.34 -4.55
C ALA A 185 9.80 0.61 -4.90
N ARG A 186 10.94 0.96 -4.29
CA ARG A 186 12.21 0.24 -4.55
C ARG A 186 12.15 -1.25 -4.22
N GLN A 187 11.41 -1.65 -3.20
CA GLN A 187 11.33 -3.04 -2.77
C GLN A 187 10.31 -3.86 -3.58
N PHE A 188 9.18 -3.27 -3.99
CA PHE A 188 8.06 -4.01 -4.57
C PHE A 188 7.64 -3.57 -5.98
N ASP A 189 8.43 -2.72 -6.66
CA ASP A 189 8.13 -2.31 -8.04
C ASP A 189 8.12 -3.51 -9.00
N ILE A 190 6.95 -3.74 -9.59
CA ILE A 190 6.70 -4.84 -10.53
C ILE A 190 7.32 -4.54 -11.91
N ASP A 191 7.55 -3.26 -12.26
CA ASP A 191 8.09 -2.86 -13.57
C ASP A 191 9.63 -2.84 -13.60
N ASN A 192 10.31 -3.04 -12.46
CA ASN A 192 11.76 -2.90 -12.38
C ASN A 192 12.46 -4.27 -12.49
N ASP A 193 13.22 -4.46 -13.56
CA ASP A 193 13.88 -5.74 -13.86
C ASP A 193 15.25 -5.93 -13.16
N ASP A 194 15.81 -4.90 -12.55
CA ASP A 194 17.22 -4.90 -12.10
C ASP A 194 17.45 -5.39 -10.66
N TRP A 195 16.41 -5.52 -9.83
CA TRP A 195 16.56 -5.86 -8.40
C TRP A 195 15.61 -7.00 -7.99
N GLY A 196 16.13 -8.17 -7.62
CA GLY A 196 15.34 -9.26 -7.00
C GLY A 196 15.15 -9.06 -5.47
N PRO A 197 14.24 -9.78 -4.77
CA PRO A 197 13.25 -10.75 -5.25
C PRO A 197 11.97 -10.08 -5.73
N LYS A 198 11.68 -10.33 -7.00
CA LYS A 198 10.52 -9.88 -7.77
C LYS A 198 9.32 -10.77 -7.45
N ASN A 199 8.52 -10.44 -6.43
CA ASN A 199 7.17 -11.00 -6.40
C ASN A 199 6.20 -10.15 -5.56
N PRO A 200 5.29 -9.38 -6.18
CA PRO A 200 4.21 -8.72 -5.43
C PRO A 200 3.35 -9.73 -4.65
N GLN A 201 3.41 -11.03 -4.97
CA GLN A 201 2.76 -12.09 -4.19
C GLN A 201 3.28 -12.21 -2.75
N ILE A 202 4.45 -11.65 -2.43
CA ILE A 202 5.00 -11.66 -1.07
C ILE A 202 4.17 -10.78 -0.12
N LEU A 203 3.54 -9.71 -0.63
CA LEU A 203 2.60 -8.93 0.16
C LEU A 203 1.40 -9.79 0.53
N ASP A 204 1.15 -9.97 1.83
CA ASP A 204 -0.07 -10.63 2.27
C ASP A 204 -1.27 -9.66 2.35
N GLN A 205 -2.46 -10.21 2.56
CA GLN A 205 -3.71 -9.46 2.53
C GLN A 205 -3.79 -8.39 3.63
N GLU A 206 -3.27 -8.67 4.82
CA GLU A 206 -3.27 -7.71 5.95
C GLU A 206 -2.31 -6.56 5.69
N ALA A 207 -1.12 -6.83 5.14
CA ALA A 207 -0.19 -5.79 4.71
C ALA A 207 -0.80 -4.92 3.60
N CYS A 208 -1.40 -5.51 2.56
CA CYS A 208 -2.09 -4.78 1.51
C CYS A 208 -3.22 -3.90 2.05
N SER A 209 -4.04 -4.42 2.95
CA SER A 209 -5.14 -3.69 3.60
C SER A 209 -4.64 -2.52 4.44
N THR A 210 -3.54 -2.74 5.16
CA THR A 210 -2.86 -1.71 5.96
C THR A 210 -2.36 -0.58 5.07
N TRP A 211 -1.60 -0.88 4.01
CA TRP A 211 -1.10 0.14 3.09
C TRP A 211 -2.22 0.90 2.36
N SER A 212 -3.25 0.20 1.88
CA SER A 212 -4.41 0.82 1.22
C SER A 212 -5.10 1.82 2.15
N THR A 213 -5.39 1.41 3.39
CA THR A 213 -6.01 2.26 4.41
C THR A 213 -5.11 3.45 4.76
N ALA A 214 -3.81 3.22 4.94
CA ALA A 214 -2.84 4.25 5.26
C ALA A 214 -2.70 5.30 4.14
N ILE A 215 -2.66 4.86 2.88
CA ILE A 215 -2.64 5.77 1.71
C ILE A 215 -3.95 6.55 1.64
N ASN A 216 -5.11 5.90 1.79
CA ASN A 216 -6.40 6.57 1.74
C ASN A 216 -6.53 7.62 2.84
N ARG A 217 -6.06 7.31 4.06
CA ARG A 217 -6.04 8.28 5.15
C ARG A 217 -5.07 9.42 4.88
N TRP A 218 -3.88 9.13 4.35
CA TRP A 218 -2.93 10.17 3.95
C TRP A 218 -3.49 11.11 2.89
N LEU A 219 -4.18 10.57 1.87
CA LEU A 219 -4.88 11.36 0.86
C LEU A 219 -6.00 12.21 1.51
N GLY A 220 -6.77 11.62 2.42
CA GLY A 220 -8.01 12.20 2.94
C GLY A 220 -9.01 12.41 1.81
N ASP A 221 -9.74 13.53 1.84
CA ASP A 221 -10.68 13.91 0.78
C ASP A 221 -10.00 14.61 -0.42
N ARG A 222 -8.67 14.70 -0.42
CA ARG A 222 -7.93 15.44 -1.44
C ARG A 222 -7.80 14.59 -2.71
N PRO A 223 -8.17 15.13 -3.89
CA PRO A 223 -7.81 14.51 -5.15
C PRO A 223 -6.28 14.42 -5.30
N ILE A 224 -5.77 13.37 -5.95
CA ILE A 224 -4.33 13.22 -6.18
C ILE A 224 -3.76 14.40 -6.98
N ALA A 225 -4.55 14.98 -7.88
CA ALA A 225 -4.21 16.19 -8.62
C ALA A 225 -3.88 17.40 -7.71
N ASN A 226 -4.45 17.45 -6.49
CA ASN A 226 -4.37 18.61 -5.58
C ASN A 226 -3.39 18.42 -4.42
N LEU A 227 -2.76 17.24 -4.28
CA LEU A 227 -1.74 17.02 -3.25
C LEU A 227 -0.59 18.03 -3.41
N VAL A 228 0.23 18.22 -2.40
CA VAL A 228 1.47 19.01 -2.53
C VAL A 228 2.61 18.08 -2.16
N ALA A 229 3.17 17.40 -3.17
CA ALA A 229 4.32 16.52 -3.00
C ALA A 229 5.25 16.58 -4.23
N SER A 230 6.49 16.15 -4.04
CA SER A 230 7.50 16.10 -5.11
C SER A 230 7.12 15.09 -6.21
N GLY A 231 7.74 15.23 -7.38
CA GLY A 231 7.60 14.27 -8.47
C GLY A 231 7.99 12.85 -8.04
N ASP A 232 9.07 12.70 -7.27
CA ASP A 232 9.51 11.39 -6.77
C ASP A 232 8.49 10.71 -5.87
N VAL A 233 7.84 11.48 -4.97
CA VAL A 233 6.76 10.96 -4.12
C VAL A 233 5.55 10.56 -4.97
N MET A 234 5.19 11.33 -6.00
CA MET A 234 4.08 10.98 -6.89
C MET A 234 4.37 9.72 -7.72
N ARG A 235 5.60 9.57 -8.22
CA ARG A 235 6.05 8.35 -8.89
C ARG A 235 5.96 7.15 -7.96
N ALA A 236 6.50 7.29 -6.75
CA ALA A 236 6.53 6.21 -5.77
C ALA A 236 5.12 5.82 -5.29
N LEU A 237 4.24 6.80 -5.09
CA LEU A 237 2.82 6.58 -4.80
C LEU A 237 2.14 5.80 -5.94
N GLY A 238 2.39 6.19 -7.19
CA GLY A 238 1.88 5.49 -8.37
C GLY A 238 2.30 4.01 -8.40
N VAL A 239 3.58 3.73 -8.14
CA VAL A 239 4.11 2.36 -8.03
C VAL A 239 3.46 1.59 -6.88
N ALA A 240 3.37 2.20 -5.69
CA ALA A 240 2.78 1.56 -4.52
C ALA A 240 1.32 1.17 -4.75
N LEU A 241 0.50 2.12 -5.22
CA LEU A 241 -0.91 1.89 -5.53
C LEU A 241 -1.12 0.81 -6.59
N ARG A 242 -0.28 0.78 -7.63
CA ARG A 242 -0.36 -0.27 -8.64
C ARG A 242 -0.03 -1.63 -8.07
N THR A 243 1.06 -1.72 -7.30
CA THR A 243 1.51 -2.97 -6.67
C THR A 243 0.42 -3.55 -5.78
N LEU A 244 -0.19 -2.69 -4.95
CA LEU A 244 -1.32 -3.05 -4.10
C LEU A 244 -2.54 -3.47 -4.93
N GLY A 245 -2.87 -2.75 -6.01
CA GLY A 245 -3.98 -3.10 -6.90
C GLY A 245 -3.79 -4.47 -7.57
N TRP A 246 -2.60 -4.73 -8.12
CA TRP A 246 -2.27 -6.03 -8.70
C TRP A 246 -2.38 -7.16 -7.69
N ARG A 247 -1.85 -6.95 -6.49
CA ARG A 247 -1.92 -7.96 -5.45
C ARG A 247 -3.36 -8.18 -4.98
N ALA A 248 -4.12 -7.12 -4.79
CA ALA A 248 -5.54 -7.18 -4.42
C ALA A 248 -6.40 -7.97 -5.42
N ALA A 249 -6.08 -7.90 -6.72
CA ALA A 249 -6.76 -8.68 -7.75
C ALA A 249 -6.52 -10.20 -7.65
N THR A 250 -5.55 -10.64 -6.85
CA THR A 250 -5.23 -12.07 -6.65
C THR A 250 -5.80 -12.65 -5.36
N PHE A 251 -6.40 -11.84 -4.49
CA PHE A 251 -7.05 -12.32 -3.27
C PHE A 251 -8.47 -12.80 -3.59
N GLU A 252 -8.86 -13.94 -2.99
CA GLU A 252 -10.21 -14.50 -3.13
C GLU A 252 -11.28 -13.62 -2.45
N ASP A 253 -10.91 -13.00 -1.32
CA ASP A 253 -11.74 -12.04 -0.59
C ASP A 253 -11.07 -10.66 -0.67
N ASN A 254 -11.67 -9.74 -1.43
CA ASN A 254 -11.14 -8.39 -1.66
C ASN A 254 -12.18 -7.29 -1.40
N GLU A 255 -13.21 -7.54 -0.58
CA GLU A 255 -14.26 -6.55 -0.29
C GLU A 255 -13.69 -5.23 0.23
N ASP A 256 -12.63 -5.31 1.05
CA ASP A 256 -11.90 -4.17 1.61
C ASP A 256 -10.86 -3.56 0.64
N LEU A 257 -10.49 -4.28 -0.42
CA LEU A 257 -9.40 -3.96 -1.34
C LEU A 257 -9.88 -3.86 -2.79
N LYS A 258 -10.57 -2.76 -3.10
CA LYS A 258 -11.04 -2.45 -4.46
C LYS A 258 -9.85 -2.14 -5.39
N PHE A 259 -9.28 -3.15 -6.04
CA PHE A 259 -8.12 -3.00 -6.91
C PHE A 259 -8.33 -1.97 -8.03
N GLY A 260 -9.55 -1.88 -8.59
CA GLY A 260 -9.89 -0.88 -9.60
C GLY A 260 -9.70 0.56 -9.10
N ASP A 261 -10.05 0.83 -7.84
CA ASP A 261 -9.87 2.16 -7.25
C ASP A 261 -8.38 2.46 -7.00
N LEU A 262 -7.62 1.47 -6.55
CA LEU A 262 -6.16 1.58 -6.37
C LEU A 262 -5.45 1.89 -7.70
N LEU A 263 -5.81 1.20 -8.77
CA LEU A 263 -5.22 1.40 -10.10
C LEU A 263 -5.62 2.73 -10.73
N ARG A 264 -6.86 3.21 -10.52
CA ARG A 264 -7.24 4.57 -10.96
C ARG A 264 -6.42 5.64 -10.24
N LYS A 265 -6.27 5.52 -8.92
CA LYS A 265 -5.40 6.40 -8.13
C LYS A 265 -3.93 6.31 -8.60
N SER A 266 -3.44 5.12 -8.95
CA SER A 266 -2.12 4.93 -9.54
C SER A 266 -1.97 5.69 -10.86
N ALA A 267 -2.95 5.58 -11.76
CA ALA A 267 -2.96 6.32 -13.01
C ALA A 267 -2.91 7.85 -12.75
N GLU A 268 -3.73 8.38 -11.85
CA GLU A 268 -3.72 9.80 -11.48
C GLU A 268 -2.35 10.26 -10.94
N ALA A 269 -1.69 9.43 -10.12
CA ALA A 269 -0.36 9.72 -9.61
C ALA A 269 0.68 9.80 -10.73
N PHE A 270 0.65 8.87 -11.71
CA PHE A 270 1.54 8.90 -12.87
C PHE A 270 1.25 10.03 -13.85
N TYR A 271 -0.02 10.38 -14.04
CA TYR A 271 -0.42 11.55 -14.83
C TYR A 271 0.21 12.82 -14.23
N ARG A 272 0.10 12.98 -12.91
CA ARG A 272 0.68 14.10 -12.20
C ARG A 272 2.22 14.10 -12.22
N TYR A 273 2.84 12.92 -12.14
CA TYR A 273 4.28 12.77 -12.29
C TYR A 273 4.76 13.17 -13.71
N GLY A 274 3.87 13.16 -14.70
CA GLY A 274 4.19 13.48 -16.10
C GLY A 274 4.60 12.27 -16.95
N SER A 275 4.35 11.05 -16.46
CA SER A 275 4.59 9.83 -17.26
C SER A 275 3.33 9.42 -18.00
N THR A 276 3.17 9.92 -19.22
CA THR A 276 2.03 9.59 -20.10
C THR A 276 1.93 8.08 -20.33
N GLN A 277 3.06 7.42 -20.61
CA GLN A 277 3.08 5.99 -20.85
C GLN A 277 2.57 5.21 -19.63
N ALA A 278 3.08 5.50 -18.43
CA ALA A 278 2.61 4.82 -17.22
C ALA A 278 1.13 5.11 -16.96
N TYR A 279 0.69 6.37 -17.09
CA TYR A 279 -0.73 6.73 -16.99
C TYR A 279 -1.62 5.88 -17.91
N CYS A 280 -1.25 5.77 -19.18
CA CYS A 280 -2.01 5.00 -20.16
C CYS A 280 -2.04 3.51 -19.81
N SER A 281 -0.88 2.93 -19.51
CA SER A 281 -0.78 1.52 -19.15
C SER A 281 -1.65 1.18 -17.94
N ARG A 282 -1.67 2.01 -16.90
CA ARG A 282 -2.48 1.76 -15.69
C ARG A 282 -3.98 1.76 -15.98
N LEU A 283 -4.48 2.63 -16.86
CA LEU A 283 -5.90 2.65 -17.24
C LEU A 283 -6.32 1.39 -17.99
N VAL A 284 -5.49 0.94 -18.94
CA VAL A 284 -5.72 -0.30 -19.71
C VAL A 284 -5.69 -1.52 -18.77
N GLU A 285 -4.75 -1.53 -17.83
CA GLU A 285 -4.51 -2.63 -16.88
C GLU A 285 -5.73 -2.93 -16.00
N ILE A 286 -6.60 -1.95 -15.71
CA ILE A 286 -7.85 -2.17 -14.96
C ILE A 286 -8.77 -3.14 -15.72
N GLY A 287 -8.96 -2.93 -17.03
CA GLY A 287 -9.77 -3.82 -17.87
C GLY A 287 -9.15 -5.20 -18.01
N GLU A 288 -7.83 -5.28 -18.16
CA GLU A 288 -7.10 -6.56 -18.23
C GLU A 288 -7.27 -7.39 -16.95
N LEU A 289 -7.22 -6.75 -15.76
CA LEU A 289 -7.37 -7.46 -14.49
C LEU A 289 -8.81 -7.93 -14.25
N TYR A 290 -9.83 -7.11 -14.55
CA TYR A 290 -11.22 -7.57 -14.49
C TYR A 290 -11.48 -8.74 -15.46
N ALA A 291 -10.90 -8.70 -16.66
CA ALA A 291 -11.00 -9.79 -17.62
C ALA A 291 -10.39 -11.10 -17.07
N ARG A 292 -9.20 -11.02 -16.45
CA ARG A 292 -8.55 -12.18 -15.81
C ARG A 292 -9.33 -12.72 -14.62
N ALA A 293 -10.00 -11.84 -13.87
CA ALA A 293 -10.89 -12.24 -12.78
C ALA A 293 -12.23 -12.85 -13.26
N GLY A 294 -12.47 -12.89 -14.58
CA GLY A 294 -13.71 -13.42 -15.16
C GLY A 294 -14.90 -12.45 -15.12
N ASP A 295 -14.72 -11.23 -14.62
CA ASP A 295 -15.78 -10.20 -14.60
C ASP A 295 -15.82 -9.45 -15.93
N SER A 296 -16.50 -10.07 -16.91
CA SER A 296 -16.64 -9.54 -18.26
C SER A 296 -17.34 -8.17 -18.30
N LYS A 297 -18.30 -7.93 -17.39
CA LYS A 297 -19.02 -6.66 -17.34
C LYS A 297 -18.12 -5.54 -16.82
N ALA A 298 -17.48 -5.75 -15.67
CA ALA A 298 -16.56 -4.75 -15.12
C ALA A 298 -15.36 -4.51 -16.04
N SER A 299 -14.87 -5.55 -16.73
CA SER A 299 -13.84 -5.43 -17.76
C SER A 299 -14.28 -4.51 -18.89
N THR A 300 -15.47 -4.73 -19.46
CA THR A 300 -16.02 -3.91 -20.54
C THR A 300 -16.18 -2.45 -20.09
N ASP A 301 -16.74 -2.23 -18.90
CA ASP A 301 -16.92 -0.89 -18.36
C ASP A 301 -15.58 -0.18 -18.07
N ALA A 302 -14.57 -0.92 -17.62
CA ALA A 302 -13.22 -0.42 -17.45
C ALA A 302 -12.55 -0.04 -18.77
N TYR A 303 -12.68 -0.86 -19.82
CA TYR A 303 -12.14 -0.52 -21.15
C TYR A 303 -12.84 0.67 -21.78
N ARG A 304 -14.16 0.83 -21.59
CA ARG A 304 -14.91 2.03 -22.02
C ARG A 304 -14.43 3.29 -21.32
N TYR A 305 -14.24 3.21 -20.01
CA TYR A 305 -13.68 4.31 -19.23
C TYR A 305 -12.28 4.67 -19.69
N ALA A 306 -11.42 3.67 -19.91
CA ALA A 306 -10.06 3.87 -20.38
C ALA A 306 -10.02 4.50 -21.78
N SER A 307 -10.77 3.98 -22.76
CA SER A 307 -10.79 4.51 -24.12
C SER A 307 -11.27 5.98 -24.16
N ASP A 308 -12.31 6.31 -23.40
CA ASP A 308 -12.80 7.69 -23.27
C ASP A 308 -11.76 8.63 -22.66
N LYS A 309 -11.17 8.25 -21.52
CA LYS A 309 -10.17 9.07 -20.84
C LYS A 309 -8.93 9.27 -21.70
N LEU A 310 -8.40 8.21 -22.28
CA LEU A 310 -7.20 8.23 -23.11
C LEU A 310 -7.43 9.02 -24.39
N GLY A 311 -8.57 8.84 -25.06
CA GLY A 311 -8.93 9.60 -26.26
C GLY A 311 -9.07 11.09 -25.98
N ASN A 312 -9.72 11.47 -24.87
CA ASN A 312 -9.84 12.87 -24.47
C ASN A 312 -8.48 13.50 -24.12
N VAL A 313 -7.61 12.78 -23.41
CA VAL A 313 -6.25 13.24 -23.10
C VAL A 313 -5.41 13.38 -24.38
N ALA A 314 -5.48 12.40 -25.29
CA ALA A 314 -4.79 12.45 -26.59
C ALA A 314 -5.18 13.69 -27.40
N LEU A 315 -6.47 14.02 -27.47
CA LEU A 315 -6.96 15.21 -28.16
C LEU A 315 -6.50 16.50 -27.49
N ALA A 316 -6.47 16.55 -26.16
CA ALA A 316 -6.01 17.71 -25.41
C ALA A 316 -4.51 17.97 -25.62
N THR A 317 -3.66 16.94 -25.44
CA THR A 317 -2.21 17.05 -25.61
C THR A 317 -1.83 17.38 -27.05
N LEU A 318 -2.54 16.83 -28.04
CA LEU A 318 -2.35 17.20 -29.45
C LEU A 318 -2.60 18.69 -29.70
N ARG A 319 -3.66 19.26 -29.11
CA ARG A 319 -3.98 20.70 -29.23
C ARG A 319 -2.93 21.58 -28.56
N HIS A 320 -2.27 21.09 -27.51
CA HIS A 320 -1.17 21.76 -26.85
C HIS A 320 0.19 21.57 -27.57
N GLY A 321 0.22 20.81 -28.66
CA GLY A 321 1.43 20.58 -29.46
C GLY A 321 2.31 19.44 -28.95
N GLU A 322 1.89 18.70 -27.92
CA GLU A 322 2.61 17.56 -27.34
C GLU A 322 2.37 16.27 -28.14
N LYS A 323 2.88 16.23 -29.37
CA LYS A 323 2.58 15.16 -30.34
C LYS A 323 2.91 13.75 -29.84
N ILE A 324 4.04 13.57 -29.17
CA ILE A 324 4.48 12.24 -28.69
C ILE A 324 3.51 11.71 -27.63
N SER A 325 3.20 12.52 -26.60
CA SER A 325 2.23 12.16 -25.57
C SER A 325 0.84 11.90 -26.15
N ALA A 326 0.44 12.68 -27.16
CA ALA A 326 -0.83 12.51 -27.84
C ALA A 326 -0.93 11.16 -28.57
N GLU A 327 0.11 10.76 -29.31
CA GLU A 327 0.13 9.47 -30.01
C GLU A 327 0.15 8.29 -29.03
N ILE A 328 0.91 8.36 -27.93
CA ILE A 328 0.90 7.32 -26.88
C ILE A 328 -0.51 7.11 -26.33
N CYS A 329 -1.21 8.20 -25.97
CA CYS A 329 -2.58 8.12 -25.49
C CYS A 329 -3.54 7.61 -26.57
N ARG A 330 -3.35 8.01 -27.84
CA ARG A 330 -4.18 7.54 -28.96
C ARG A 330 -4.02 6.04 -29.18
N GLU A 331 -2.80 5.53 -29.24
CA GLU A 331 -2.54 4.10 -29.41
C GLU A 331 -3.18 3.28 -28.28
N ALA A 332 -3.05 3.75 -27.03
CA ALA A 332 -3.68 3.11 -25.89
C ALA A 332 -5.22 3.15 -25.97
N ALA A 333 -5.82 4.27 -26.40
CA ALA A 333 -7.27 4.37 -26.62
C ALA A 333 -7.75 3.42 -27.71
N LEU A 334 -7.03 3.33 -28.84
CA LEU A 334 -7.34 2.42 -29.94
C LEU A 334 -7.26 0.96 -29.49
N LYS A 335 -6.26 0.58 -28.67
CA LYS A 335 -6.19 -0.75 -28.05
C LYS A 335 -7.45 -1.06 -27.23
N CYS A 336 -7.97 -0.09 -26.48
CA CYS A 336 -9.22 -0.28 -25.75
C CYS A 336 -10.43 -0.44 -26.68
N PHE A 337 -10.53 0.36 -27.75
CA PHE A 337 -11.60 0.21 -28.76
C PHE A 337 -11.54 -1.14 -29.49
N ASP A 338 -10.34 -1.65 -29.76
CA ASP A 338 -10.11 -2.98 -30.32
C ASP A 338 -10.71 -4.08 -29.42
N VAL A 339 -10.43 -4.02 -28.12
CA VAL A 339 -10.98 -4.97 -27.14
C VAL A 339 -12.51 -4.87 -27.03
N LEU A 340 -13.07 -3.68 -27.20
CA LEU A 340 -14.53 -3.46 -27.21
C LEU A 340 -15.20 -3.90 -28.52
N GLY A 341 -14.43 -4.31 -29.53
CA GLY A 341 -14.95 -4.67 -30.86
C GLY A 341 -15.44 -3.47 -31.67
N GLU A 342 -15.03 -2.25 -31.30
CA GLU A 342 -15.47 -1.01 -31.95
C GLU A 342 -14.61 -0.64 -33.16
N ARG A 343 -13.41 -1.21 -33.27
CA ARG A 343 -12.57 -1.04 -34.45
C ARG A 343 -12.99 -2.06 -35.51
N VAL A 344 -14.02 -1.72 -36.28
CA VAL A 344 -14.32 -2.45 -37.51
C VAL A 344 -13.11 -2.26 -38.44
N ARG A 345 -12.52 -3.36 -38.93
CA ARG A 345 -11.49 -3.32 -39.99
C ARG A 345 -12.09 -2.68 -41.22
N HIS A 346 -11.99 -1.36 -41.32
CA HIS A 346 -12.22 -0.65 -42.56
C HIS A 346 -11.02 -0.91 -43.48
N ASP A 347 -11.00 -2.09 -44.11
CA ASP A 347 -10.24 -2.36 -45.34
C ASP A 347 -10.84 -1.59 -46.55
N THR A 348 -11.77 -0.68 -46.30
CA THR A 348 -12.40 0.16 -47.32
C THR A 348 -12.14 1.61 -46.99
N GLU A 349 -11.36 2.23 -47.88
CA GLU A 349 -11.29 3.66 -48.14
C GLU A 349 -12.71 4.26 -48.10
N VAL A 350 -13.11 4.82 -46.96
CA VAL A 350 -14.25 5.74 -46.91
C VAL A 350 -13.79 7.03 -46.28
N THR A 351 -13.25 7.86 -47.15
CA THR A 351 -13.33 9.30 -47.14
C THR A 351 -14.75 9.79 -46.82
N ASN A 352 -15.13 9.83 -45.55
CA ASN A 352 -16.20 10.68 -45.04
C ASN A 352 -15.61 11.70 -44.07
N GLN A 353 -14.73 12.56 -44.59
CA GLN A 353 -14.14 13.67 -43.83
C GLN A 353 -15.15 14.80 -43.47
N GLY A 354 -16.44 14.63 -43.80
CA GLY A 354 -17.45 15.68 -43.70
C GLY A 354 -18.44 15.54 -42.54
N GLU A 355 -19.03 14.35 -42.34
CA GLU A 355 -20.13 14.17 -41.38
C GLU A 355 -19.61 13.75 -40.01
N LYS A 356 -20.12 14.40 -38.96
CA LYS A 356 -19.78 14.08 -37.57
C LYS A 356 -20.45 12.75 -37.18
N PRO A 357 -19.70 11.73 -36.74
CA PRO A 357 -20.28 10.48 -36.25
C PRO A 357 -21.25 10.71 -35.10
N ALA A 358 -22.26 9.85 -34.98
CA ALA A 358 -23.16 9.88 -33.84
C ALA A 358 -22.38 9.60 -32.55
N ARG A 359 -22.63 10.39 -31.50
CA ARG A 359 -22.09 10.13 -30.17
C ARG A 359 -22.72 8.85 -29.62
N ARG A 360 -21.94 8.05 -28.88
CA ARG A 360 -22.49 6.88 -28.18
C ARG A 360 -23.60 7.29 -27.22
N SER A 361 -24.59 6.40 -27.07
CA SER A 361 -25.74 6.61 -26.19
C SER A 361 -25.37 6.63 -24.70
N ASP A 362 -24.26 6.02 -24.32
CA ASP A 362 -23.74 5.99 -22.95
C ASP A 362 -22.90 7.22 -22.58
N GLY A 363 -22.72 8.16 -23.51
CA GLY A 363 -22.00 9.41 -23.28
C GLY A 363 -20.47 9.30 -23.35
N PHE A 364 -19.91 8.09 -23.43
CA PHE A 364 -18.48 7.88 -23.64
C PHE A 364 -18.09 8.15 -25.10
N LEU A 365 -16.82 8.44 -25.32
CA LEU A 365 -16.26 8.56 -26.66
C LEU A 365 -16.26 7.20 -27.38
N GLY A 366 -16.83 7.14 -28.59
CA GLY A 366 -16.72 5.98 -29.48
C GLY A 366 -15.53 6.07 -30.42
N CYS A 367 -15.09 4.93 -30.98
CA CYS A 367 -13.93 4.88 -31.89
C CYS A 367 -14.07 5.85 -33.07
N ASP A 368 -15.18 5.80 -33.80
CA ASP A 368 -15.44 6.69 -34.96
C ASP A 368 -15.43 8.17 -34.57
N GLU A 369 -16.09 8.50 -33.45
CA GLU A 369 -16.11 9.88 -32.93
C GLU A 369 -14.71 10.36 -32.54
N PHE A 370 -13.91 9.50 -31.91
CA PHE A 370 -12.53 9.79 -31.54
C PHE A 370 -11.66 10.05 -32.77
N GLU A 371 -11.66 9.15 -33.75
CA GLU A 371 -10.86 9.28 -34.96
C GLU A 371 -11.28 10.51 -35.78
N TRP A 372 -12.59 10.80 -35.86
CA TRP A 372 -13.07 12.03 -36.47
C TRP A 372 -12.52 13.28 -35.77
N LYS A 373 -12.62 13.35 -34.43
CA LYS A 373 -12.07 14.48 -33.64
C LYS A 373 -10.56 14.62 -33.80
N TRP A 374 -9.85 13.49 -33.86
CA TRP A 374 -8.40 13.44 -34.05
C TRP A 374 -7.99 14.03 -35.40
N ASN A 375 -8.65 13.60 -36.48
CA ASN A 375 -8.42 14.12 -37.83
C ASN A 375 -8.74 15.62 -37.94
N GLN A 376 -9.81 16.10 -37.29
CA GLN A 376 -10.10 17.53 -37.22
C GLN A 376 -8.97 18.30 -36.52
N ALA A 377 -8.47 17.79 -35.40
CA ALA A 377 -7.37 18.40 -34.66
C ALA A 377 -6.06 18.46 -35.49
N LEU A 378 -5.73 17.41 -36.24
CA LEU A 378 -4.57 17.40 -37.15
C LEU A 378 -4.70 18.39 -38.31
N SER A 379 -5.89 18.54 -38.87
CA SER A 379 -6.14 19.39 -40.05
C SER A 379 -6.05 20.90 -39.77
N GLY A 380 -5.85 21.32 -38.51
CA GLY A 380 -5.83 22.73 -38.13
C GLY A 380 -7.17 23.44 -38.31
N ARG A 381 -8.25 22.71 -38.68
CA ARG A 381 -9.63 23.21 -38.64
C ARG A 381 -9.99 23.43 -37.19
N ALA A 382 -9.73 24.65 -36.74
CA ALA A 382 -9.86 25.07 -35.37
C ALA A 382 -11.23 24.68 -34.80
N LEU A 383 -11.22 23.79 -33.79
CA LEU A 383 -12.22 23.69 -32.74
C LEU A 383 -12.22 24.97 -31.86
N ARG A 384 -12.19 26.16 -32.49
CA ARG A 384 -12.24 27.47 -31.80
C ARG A 384 -13.65 27.82 -31.31
N ARG A 385 -14.65 26.98 -31.55
CA ARG A 385 -16.02 27.17 -31.06
C ARG A 385 -16.72 25.83 -30.84
N MET A 386 -16.61 25.26 -29.66
CA MET A 386 -17.73 24.55 -29.03
C MET A 386 -17.68 24.84 -27.53
N PRO A 387 -18.74 25.41 -26.94
CA PRO A 387 -18.83 25.67 -25.50
C PRO A 387 -18.81 24.39 -24.66
#